data_AF-A0A6C0JUH8-F1
#
_entry.id   AF-A0A6C0JUH8-F1
#
_cell.length_a   1.000
_cell.length_b   1.000
_cell.length_c   1.000
_cell.angle_alpha   90.00
_cell.angle_beta   90.00
_cell.angle_gamma   90.00
#
_symmetry.space_group_name_H-M   'P 1'
#
loop_
_entity.id
_entity.type
_entity.pdbx_description
1 polymer ?
#
loop_
_entity_poly.entity_id
_entity_poly.type
_entity_poly.pdbx_seq_one_letter_code
_entity_poly.pdbx_strand_id
1 'polypeptide(L)'
;MKNMLTPGYIGNFIIHLFMFILLISVYTYIQKLEKSGCMVECDVKYPYVKFIKQFSIFALGFILFVMLVPPGTILADIFGPKITTVYTFVIVMFYLVFGLYLWMTMTYTRLLITEKCKCSEDIRRELIFAGATIEMILLVLVILTVIIIPIILSTITIFFENIGDVSSKIESNLKNPVKGIKEVPKNAVGVFKGAKSIARKSLKGVKKLSKK
;
A
#
# COMPACT_ATOMS: atom_id res chain seq x y z
N MET A 1 26.76 -10.81 -10.58
CA MET A 1 26.93 -11.39 -9.22
C MET A 1 27.28 -10.37 -8.12
N LYS A 2 27.70 -9.13 -8.40
CA LYS A 2 28.09 -8.15 -7.35
C LYS A 2 26.95 -7.50 -6.52
N ASN A 3 25.67 -7.86 -6.76
CA ASN A 3 24.53 -7.19 -6.13
C ASN A 3 23.69 -8.08 -5.18
N MET A 4 24.11 -9.31 -4.88
CA MET A 4 23.32 -10.27 -4.08
C MET A 4 23.40 -10.05 -2.55
N LEU A 5 24.22 -9.10 -2.08
CA LEU A 5 24.42 -8.80 -0.64
C LEU A 5 24.00 -7.37 -0.27
N THR A 6 23.09 -6.77 -1.04
CA THR A 6 22.47 -5.51 -0.60
C THR A 6 21.52 -5.79 0.57
N PRO A 7 21.44 -4.89 1.58
CA PRO A 7 20.52 -5.05 2.72
C PRO A 7 19.07 -5.32 2.31
N GLY A 8 18.63 -4.74 1.18
CA GLY A 8 17.30 -4.97 0.61
C GLY A 8 17.08 -6.40 0.11
N TYR A 9 18.08 -7.03 -0.50
CA TYR A 9 17.98 -8.42 -0.96
C TYR A 9 17.92 -9.39 0.22
N ILE A 10 18.77 -9.17 1.24
CA ILE A 10 18.80 -9.98 2.46
C ILE A 10 17.47 -9.87 3.22
N GLY A 11 16.95 -8.64 3.38
CA GLY A 11 15.65 -8.42 4.01
C GLY A 11 14.51 -9.11 3.27
N ASN A 12 14.48 -8.99 1.94
CA ASN A 12 13.48 -9.67 1.11
C ASN A 12 13.54 -11.19 1.26
N PHE A 13 14.75 -11.77 1.26
CA PHE A 13 14.94 -13.21 1.46
C PHE A 13 14.47 -13.67 2.83
N ILE A 14 14.80 -12.94 3.91
CA ILE A 14 14.38 -13.26 5.28
C ILE A 14 12.85 -13.22 5.40
N ILE A 15 12.19 -12.21 4.84
CA ILE A 15 10.73 -12.10 4.86
C ILE A 15 10.09 -13.30 4.15
N HIS A 16 10.57 -13.66 2.96
CA HIS A 16 10.04 -14.82 2.24
C HIS A 16 10.33 -16.14 2.97
N LEU A 17 11.47 -16.25 3.66
CA LEU A 17 11.78 -17.42 4.50
C LEU A 17 10.85 -17.52 5.71
N PHE A 18 10.53 -16.41 6.37
CA PHE A 18 9.61 -16.38 7.50
C PHE A 18 8.19 -16.80 7.06
N MET A 19 7.72 -16.27 5.93
CA MET A 19 6.44 -16.65 5.33
C MET A 19 6.41 -18.14 4.99
N PHE A 20 7.51 -18.66 4.44
CA PHE A 20 7.64 -20.07 4.10
C PHE A 20 7.52 -20.99 5.33
N ILE A 21 8.22 -20.66 6.43
CA ILE A 21 8.15 -21.42 7.69
C ILE A 21 6.74 -21.40 8.26
N LEU A 22 6.08 -20.24 8.24
CA LEU A 22 4.71 -20.10 8.71
C LEU A 22 3.74 -20.97 7.90
N LEU A 23 3.82 -20.90 6.57
CA LEU A 23 2.94 -21.67 5.68
C LEU A 23 3.09 -23.18 5.86
N ILE A 24 4.33 -23.68 5.98
CA ILE A 24 4.57 -25.10 6.29
C ILE A 24 3.99 -25.46 7.65
N SER A 25 4.19 -24.61 8.65
CA SER A 25 3.67 -24.85 10.00
C SER A 25 2.15 -24.95 9.99
N VAL A 26 1.45 -24.03 9.30
CA VAL A 26 -0.01 -24.07 9.13
C VAL A 26 -0.45 -25.34 8.41
N TYR A 27 0.16 -25.64 7.26
CA TYR A 27 -0.21 -26.80 6.44
C TYR A 27 -0.04 -28.12 7.22
N THR A 28 1.13 -28.31 7.84
CA THR A 28 1.43 -29.53 8.61
C THR A 28 0.57 -29.64 9.86
N TYR A 29 0.22 -28.52 10.48
CA TYR A 29 -0.68 -28.50 11.63
C TYR A 29 -2.10 -28.91 11.25
N ILE A 30 -2.66 -28.35 10.18
CA ILE A 30 -3.99 -28.76 9.69
C ILE A 30 -3.99 -30.23 9.27
N GLN A 31 -2.94 -30.70 8.58
CA GLN A 31 -2.82 -32.10 8.20
C GLN A 31 -2.75 -33.04 9.42
N LYS A 32 -2.13 -32.60 10.52
CA LYS A 32 -2.15 -33.35 11.78
C LYS A 32 -3.56 -33.41 12.35
N LEU A 33 -4.29 -32.28 12.39
CA LEU A 33 -5.67 -32.24 12.90
C LEU A 33 -6.62 -33.14 12.10
N GLU A 34 -6.46 -33.21 10.78
CA GLU A 34 -7.19 -34.13 9.89
C GLU A 34 -6.94 -35.60 10.26
N LYS A 35 -5.66 -36.00 10.35
CA LYS A 35 -5.28 -37.39 10.63
C LYS A 35 -5.72 -37.86 12.00
N SER A 36 -5.77 -36.97 12.98
CA SER A 36 -6.21 -37.27 14.34
C SER A 36 -7.74 -37.32 14.49
N GLY A 37 -8.51 -37.00 13.45
CA GLY A 37 -9.98 -36.93 13.52
C GLY A 37 -10.53 -35.71 14.28
N CYS A 38 -9.65 -34.90 14.87
CA CYS A 38 -10.03 -33.78 15.72
C CYS A 38 -10.42 -32.52 14.95
N MET A 39 -10.26 -32.56 13.63
CA MET A 39 -10.80 -31.56 12.72
C MET A 39 -12.33 -31.45 12.86
N VAL A 40 -13.04 -32.56 13.08
CA VAL A 40 -14.51 -32.62 13.02
C VAL A 40 -15.19 -31.81 14.12
N GLU A 41 -14.59 -31.70 15.31
CA GLU A 41 -15.20 -30.97 16.43
C GLU A 41 -15.06 -29.45 16.28
N CYS A 42 -13.97 -28.97 15.67
CA CYS A 42 -13.63 -27.55 15.63
C CYS A 42 -13.81 -26.90 14.24
N ASP A 43 -13.82 -27.68 13.15
CA ASP A 43 -14.10 -27.17 11.81
C ASP A 43 -15.58 -26.86 11.58
N VAL A 44 -16.51 -27.50 12.31
CA VAL A 44 -17.95 -27.16 12.21
C VAL A 44 -18.20 -25.68 12.52
N LYS A 45 -17.35 -25.07 13.35
CA LYS A 45 -17.44 -23.66 13.71
C LYS A 45 -16.71 -22.73 12.73
N TYR A 46 -15.80 -23.26 11.91
CA TYR A 46 -15.01 -22.45 10.98
C TYR A 46 -14.89 -23.13 9.60
N PRO A 47 -15.77 -22.80 8.63
CA PRO A 47 -15.86 -23.53 7.36
C PRO A 47 -14.69 -23.26 6.38
N TYR A 48 -13.77 -22.35 6.72
CA TYR A 48 -12.70 -21.90 5.81
C TYR A 48 -11.39 -22.68 5.93
N VAL A 49 -11.33 -23.72 6.77
CA VAL A 49 -10.08 -24.48 7.02
C VAL A 49 -9.55 -25.16 5.75
N LYS A 50 -10.46 -25.62 4.89
CA LYS A 50 -10.09 -26.18 3.58
C LYS A 50 -9.39 -25.14 2.69
N PHE A 51 -9.88 -23.89 2.69
CA PHE A 51 -9.23 -22.80 1.99
C PHE A 51 -7.84 -22.53 2.57
N ILE A 52 -7.71 -22.42 3.90
CA ILE A 52 -6.43 -22.18 4.57
C ILE A 52 -5.40 -23.22 4.12
N LYS A 53 -5.73 -24.51 4.21
CA LYS A 53 -4.82 -25.59 3.82
C LYS A 53 -4.42 -25.54 2.35
N GLN A 54 -5.39 -25.38 1.44
CA GLN A 54 -5.13 -25.33 -0.01
C GLN A 54 -4.32 -24.10 -0.39
N PHE A 55 -4.61 -22.97 0.22
CA PHE A 55 -3.87 -21.75 0.00
C PHE A 55 -2.45 -21.84 0.57
N SER A 56 -2.23 -22.49 1.72
CA SER A 56 -0.87 -22.69 2.25
C SER A 56 0.04 -23.40 1.26
N ILE A 57 -0.42 -24.48 0.62
CA ILE A 57 0.40 -25.22 -0.35
C ILE A 57 0.61 -24.44 -1.66
N PHE A 58 -0.43 -23.75 -2.14
CA PHE A 58 -0.32 -22.87 -3.30
C PHE A 58 0.68 -21.73 -3.03
N ALA A 59 0.57 -21.06 -1.89
CA ALA A 59 1.43 -19.96 -1.50
C ALA A 59 2.88 -20.39 -1.30
N LEU A 60 3.13 -21.62 -0.82
CA LEU A 60 4.49 -22.17 -0.75
C LEU A 60 5.12 -22.26 -2.15
N GLY A 61 4.40 -22.83 -3.12
CA GLY A 61 4.86 -22.91 -4.50
C GLY A 61 5.09 -21.53 -5.11
N PHE A 62 4.16 -20.59 -4.87
CA PHE A 62 4.26 -19.23 -5.38
C PHE A 62 5.44 -18.45 -4.77
N ILE A 63 5.67 -18.57 -3.46
CA ILE A 63 6.80 -17.90 -2.79
C ILE A 63 8.14 -18.45 -3.30
N LEU A 64 8.26 -19.76 -3.49
CA LEU A 64 9.46 -20.34 -4.11
C LEU A 64 9.69 -19.79 -5.51
N PHE A 65 8.63 -19.66 -6.32
CA PHE A 65 8.72 -19.06 -7.64
C PHE A 65 9.17 -17.59 -7.59
N VAL A 66 8.59 -16.79 -6.70
CA VAL A 66 8.97 -15.38 -6.52
C VAL A 66 10.39 -15.22 -5.97
N MET A 67 10.85 -16.13 -5.10
CA MET A 67 12.24 -16.15 -4.63
C MET A 67 13.24 -16.40 -5.79
N LEU A 68 12.89 -17.28 -6.73
CA LEU A 68 13.73 -17.58 -7.90
C LEU A 68 13.69 -16.47 -8.94
N VAL A 69 12.55 -15.80 -9.07
CA VAL A 69 12.31 -14.74 -10.06
C VAL A 69 11.86 -13.45 -9.35
N PRO A 70 12.74 -12.78 -8.59
CA PRO A 70 12.35 -11.61 -7.82
C PRO A 70 11.97 -10.43 -8.73
N PRO A 71 10.89 -9.68 -8.40
CA PRO A 71 10.54 -8.47 -9.13
C PRO A 71 11.66 -7.43 -9.02
N GLY A 72 12.26 -7.05 -10.16
CA GLY A 72 13.42 -6.15 -10.17
C GLY A 72 14.03 -5.99 -11.56
N THR A 73 15.20 -5.35 -11.62
CA THR A 73 15.89 -5.00 -12.88
C THR A 73 16.17 -6.23 -13.75
N ILE A 74 16.48 -7.39 -13.16
CA ILE A 74 16.75 -8.63 -13.89
C ILE A 74 15.55 -9.04 -14.78
N LEU A 75 14.32 -8.87 -14.30
CA LEU A 75 13.11 -9.17 -15.05
C LEU A 75 12.86 -8.13 -16.16
N ALA A 76 13.07 -6.86 -15.84
CA ALA A 76 12.91 -5.76 -16.80
C ALA A 76 13.93 -5.84 -17.95
N ASP A 77 15.16 -6.25 -17.65
CA ASP A 77 16.26 -6.37 -18.61
C ASP A 77 16.07 -7.58 -19.55
N ILE A 78 15.42 -8.66 -19.08
CA ILE A 78 15.25 -9.91 -19.86
C ILE A 78 13.90 -9.94 -20.61
N PHE A 79 12.81 -9.47 -20.00
CA PHE A 79 11.45 -9.61 -20.54
C PHE A 79 10.80 -8.29 -20.97
N GLY A 80 11.43 -7.15 -20.66
CA GLY A 80 10.93 -5.83 -21.00
C GLY A 80 9.84 -5.29 -20.06
N PRO A 81 9.53 -3.99 -20.14
CA PRO A 81 8.74 -3.28 -19.13
C PRO A 81 7.29 -3.77 -19.01
N LYS A 82 6.66 -4.18 -20.12
CA LYS A 82 5.25 -4.63 -20.12
C LYS A 82 5.05 -5.92 -19.31
N ILE A 83 5.94 -6.90 -19.47
CA ILE A 83 5.86 -8.18 -18.76
C ILE A 83 6.14 -7.96 -17.27
N THR A 84 7.12 -7.11 -16.93
CA THR A 84 7.43 -6.74 -15.55
C THR A 84 6.25 -6.08 -14.83
N THR A 85 5.47 -5.23 -15.51
CA THR A 85 4.26 -4.63 -14.93
C THR A 85 3.20 -5.68 -14.60
N VAL A 86 2.92 -6.60 -15.53
CA VAL A 86 1.94 -7.68 -15.31
C VAL A 86 2.39 -8.60 -14.18
N TYR A 87 3.67 -8.96 -14.15
CA TYR A 87 4.23 -9.79 -13.09
C TYR A 87 4.10 -9.12 -11.70
N THR A 88 4.45 -7.84 -11.62
CA THR A 88 4.29 -7.05 -10.39
C THR A 88 2.83 -7.00 -9.94
N PHE A 89 1.89 -6.85 -10.88
CA PHE A 89 0.46 -6.86 -10.58
C PHE A 89 0.00 -8.19 -9.97
N VAL A 90 0.45 -9.32 -10.51
CA VAL A 90 0.16 -10.66 -9.96
C VAL A 90 0.70 -10.81 -8.54
N ILE A 91 1.92 -10.32 -8.28
CA ILE A 91 2.52 -10.33 -6.93
C ILE A 91 1.68 -9.51 -5.95
N VAL A 92 1.23 -8.32 -6.34
CA VAL A 92 0.35 -7.48 -5.50
C VAL A 92 -0.96 -8.21 -5.19
N MET A 93 -1.60 -8.81 -6.20
CA MET A 93 -2.81 -9.61 -5.98
C MET A 93 -2.57 -10.78 -5.04
N PHE A 94 -1.45 -11.48 -5.17
CA PHE A 94 -1.05 -12.53 -4.25
C PHE A 94 -0.95 -12.03 -2.81
N TYR A 95 -0.26 -10.92 -2.56
CA TYR A 95 -0.12 -10.37 -1.21
C TYR A 95 -1.44 -9.90 -0.60
N LEU A 96 -2.39 -9.40 -1.41
CA LEU A 96 -3.73 -9.07 -0.91
C LEU A 96 -4.48 -10.32 -0.43
N VAL A 97 -4.46 -11.40 -1.22
CA VAL A 97 -5.07 -12.67 -0.83
C VAL A 97 -4.32 -13.29 0.35
N PHE A 98 -3.00 -13.14 0.40
CA PHE A 98 -2.17 -13.59 1.53
C PHE A 98 -2.55 -12.87 2.83
N GLY A 99 -2.85 -11.57 2.78
CA GLY A 99 -3.37 -10.82 3.93
C GLY A 99 -4.70 -11.39 4.45
N LEU A 100 -5.64 -11.73 3.56
CA LEU A 100 -6.89 -12.40 3.93
C LEU A 100 -6.64 -13.79 4.54
N TYR A 101 -5.70 -14.54 3.96
CA TYR A 101 -5.28 -15.83 4.50
C TYR A 101 -4.71 -15.73 5.91
N LEU A 102 -3.84 -14.74 6.19
CA LEU A 102 -3.28 -14.53 7.53
C LEU A 102 -4.39 -14.20 8.54
N TRP A 103 -5.34 -13.35 8.14
CA TRP A 103 -6.50 -13.04 8.97
C TRP A 103 -7.32 -14.29 9.31
N MET A 104 -7.67 -15.10 8.30
CA MET A 104 -8.42 -16.34 8.52
C MET A 104 -7.64 -17.34 9.39
N THR A 105 -6.33 -17.46 9.16
CA THR A 105 -5.44 -18.33 9.94
C THR A 105 -5.42 -17.91 11.41
N MET A 106 -5.29 -16.62 11.70
CA MET A 106 -5.35 -16.11 13.08
C MET A 106 -6.70 -16.32 13.74
N THR A 107 -7.81 -16.09 13.02
CA THR A 107 -9.15 -16.34 13.55
C THR A 107 -9.30 -17.81 13.91
N TYR A 108 -8.88 -18.71 13.01
CA TYR A 108 -8.94 -20.14 13.25
C TYR A 108 -8.08 -20.58 14.43
N THR A 109 -6.81 -20.16 14.49
CA THR A 109 -5.94 -20.55 15.61
C THR A 109 -6.36 -19.93 16.94
N ARG A 110 -6.93 -18.72 16.93
CA ARG A 110 -7.55 -18.13 18.12
C ARG A 110 -8.71 -18.97 18.64
N LEU A 111 -9.61 -19.42 17.76
CA LEU A 111 -10.73 -20.29 18.14
C LEU A 111 -10.21 -21.59 18.77
N LEU A 112 -9.19 -22.20 18.17
CA LEU A 112 -8.55 -23.40 18.71
C LEU A 112 -7.94 -23.19 20.11
N ILE A 113 -7.37 -22.01 20.38
CA ILE A 113 -6.83 -21.65 21.70
C ILE A 113 -7.96 -21.43 22.71
N THR A 114 -8.98 -20.63 22.36
CA THR A 114 -10.02 -20.20 23.30
C THR A 114 -10.99 -21.32 23.66
N GLU A 115 -11.37 -22.15 22.70
CA GLU A 115 -12.35 -23.21 22.92
C GLU A 115 -11.71 -24.51 23.41
N LYS A 116 -10.38 -24.55 23.52
CA LYS A 116 -9.59 -25.71 23.97
C LYS A 116 -10.07 -27.02 23.36
N CYS A 117 -10.01 -27.11 22.03
CA CYS A 117 -10.21 -28.38 21.35
C CYS A 117 -9.22 -29.41 21.93
N LYS A 118 -9.70 -30.50 22.55
CA LYS A 118 -8.89 -31.45 23.34
C LYS A 118 -7.66 -31.99 22.62
N CYS A 119 -7.69 -32.05 21.29
CA CYS A 119 -6.57 -32.54 20.47
C CYS A 119 -5.61 -31.46 19.97
N SER A 120 -5.87 -30.20 20.32
CA SER A 120 -5.19 -29.03 19.76
C SER A 120 -4.10 -28.48 20.70
N GLU A 121 -3.88 -29.11 21.87
CA GLU A 121 -2.79 -28.77 22.81
C GLU A 121 -1.42 -29.08 22.21
N ASP A 122 -0.99 -28.18 21.34
CA ASP A 122 0.26 -28.23 20.62
C ASP A 122 0.83 -26.82 20.55
N ILE A 123 2.10 -26.67 20.92
CA ILE A 123 2.82 -25.39 20.88
C ILE A 123 2.83 -24.78 19.46
N ARG A 124 2.67 -25.61 18.42
CA ARG A 124 2.54 -25.16 17.03
C ARG A 124 1.36 -24.20 16.82
N ARG A 125 0.25 -24.37 17.54
CA ARG A 125 -0.91 -23.48 17.41
C ARG A 125 -0.59 -22.06 17.86
N GLU A 126 0.08 -21.94 19.00
CA GLU A 126 0.50 -20.66 19.56
C GLU A 126 1.57 -20.00 18.68
N LEU A 127 2.53 -20.81 18.18
CA LEU A 127 3.52 -20.37 17.22
C LEU A 127 2.87 -19.84 15.93
N ILE A 128 1.87 -20.55 15.38
CA ILE A 128 1.14 -20.11 14.18
C ILE A 128 0.39 -18.82 14.44
N PHE A 129 -0.28 -18.68 15.59
CA PHE A 129 -1.00 -17.46 15.95
C PHE A 129 -0.06 -16.26 16.07
N ALA A 130 1.04 -16.40 16.81
CA ALA A 130 2.04 -15.36 16.97
C ALA A 130 2.73 -15.02 15.64
N GLY A 131 3.12 -16.03 14.88
CA GLY A 131 3.75 -15.87 13.57
C GLY A 131 2.83 -15.16 12.58
N ALA A 132 1.55 -15.52 12.52
CA ALA A 132 0.59 -14.89 11.61
C ALA A 132 0.31 -13.43 12.00
N THR A 133 0.36 -13.13 13.29
CA THR A 133 0.27 -11.74 13.80
C THR A 133 1.47 -10.92 13.35
N ILE A 134 2.69 -11.45 13.53
CA ILE A 134 3.94 -10.79 13.10
C ILE A 134 3.93 -10.56 11.58
N GLU A 135 3.56 -11.58 10.80
CA GLU A 135 3.47 -11.49 9.33
C GLU A 135 2.44 -10.47 8.88
N MET A 136 1.29 -10.38 9.56
CA MET A 136 0.29 -9.36 9.22
C MET A 136 0.84 -7.95 9.44
N ILE A 137 1.55 -7.71 10.55
CA ILE A 137 2.19 -6.42 10.82
C ILE A 137 3.25 -6.11 9.75
N LEU A 138 4.11 -7.08 9.41
CA LEU A 138 5.12 -6.94 8.37
C LEU A 138 4.49 -6.59 7.02
N LEU A 139 3.41 -7.27 6.63
CA LEU A 139 2.70 -7.01 5.38
C LEU A 139 2.13 -5.60 5.33
N VAL A 140 1.54 -5.12 6.42
CA VAL A 140 1.04 -3.73 6.54
C VAL A 140 2.19 -2.73 6.42
N LEU A 141 3.34 -2.98 7.06
CA LEU A 141 4.51 -2.11 6.96
C LEU A 141 5.08 -2.06 5.53
N VAL A 142 5.11 -3.19 4.82
CA VAL A 142 5.51 -3.24 3.40
C VAL A 142 4.54 -2.42 2.54
N ILE A 143 3.23 -2.58 2.72
CA ILE A 143 2.24 -1.76 1.99
C ILE A 143 2.42 -0.27 2.28
N LEU A 144 2.62 0.08 3.55
CA LEU A 144 2.82 1.47 3.96
C LEU A 144 4.05 2.08 3.26
N THR A 145 5.16 1.36 3.25
CA THR A 145 6.43 1.84 2.70
C THR A 145 6.47 1.85 1.17
N VAL A 146 5.86 0.88 0.51
CA VAL A 146 5.91 0.74 -0.96
C VAL A 146 4.82 1.55 -1.66
N ILE A 147 3.65 1.71 -1.04
CA ILE A 147 2.48 2.32 -1.70
C ILE A 147 2.14 3.66 -1.04
N ILE A 148 1.88 3.66 0.27
CA ILE A 148 1.31 4.84 0.95
C ILE A 148 2.32 5.98 1.01
N ILE A 149 3.57 5.72 1.43
CA ILE A 149 4.61 6.74 1.54
C ILE A 149 4.90 7.40 0.19
N PRO A 150 5.15 6.67 -0.92
CA PRO A 150 5.37 7.30 -2.22
C PRO A 150 4.19 8.15 -2.70
N ILE A 151 2.93 7.72 -2.46
CA ILE A 151 1.74 8.51 -2.81
C ILE A 151 1.70 9.81 -2.01
N ILE A 152 1.95 9.75 -0.70
CA ILE A 152 1.99 10.93 0.17
C ILE A 152 3.09 11.88 -0.30
N LEU A 153 4.31 11.39 -0.53
CA LEU A 153 5.43 12.19 -1.03
C LEU A 153 5.14 12.79 -2.41
N SER A 154 4.51 12.05 -3.31
CA SER A 154 4.09 12.53 -4.64
C SER A 154 3.06 13.65 -4.52
N THR A 155 2.10 13.51 -3.59
CA THR A 155 1.08 14.54 -3.36
C THR A 155 1.70 15.81 -2.77
N ILE A 156 2.63 15.65 -1.82
CA ILE A 156 3.35 16.76 -1.20
C ILE A 156 4.22 17.50 -2.23
N THR A 157 4.94 16.78 -3.10
CA THR A 157 5.78 17.38 -4.15
C THR A 157 4.93 18.18 -5.14
N ILE A 158 3.81 17.61 -5.64
CA ILE A 158 2.86 18.33 -6.49
C ILE A 158 2.31 19.59 -5.80
N PHE A 159 2.01 19.51 -4.50
CA PHE A 159 1.52 20.67 -3.74
C PHE A 159 2.57 21.80 -3.68
N PHE A 160 3.85 21.46 -3.42
CA PHE A 160 4.94 22.44 -3.39
C PHE A 160 5.25 23.04 -4.77
N GLU A 161 5.24 22.23 -5.83
CA GLU A 161 5.41 22.71 -7.21
C GLU A 161 4.32 23.72 -7.59
N ASN A 162 3.06 23.40 -7.28
CA ASN A 162 1.94 24.30 -7.56
C ASN A 162 2.00 25.59 -6.73
N ILE A 163 2.52 25.58 -5.49
CA ILE A 163 2.74 26.80 -4.72
C ILE A 163 3.82 27.68 -5.35
N GLY A 164 4.91 27.08 -5.84
CA GLY A 164 5.95 27.81 -6.57
C GLY A 164 5.40 28.50 -7.82
N ASP A 165 4.57 27.80 -8.58
CA ASP A 165 3.91 28.31 -9.78
C ASP A 165 2.84 29.37 -9.47
N VAL A 166 2.11 29.23 -8.38
CA VAL A 166 1.13 30.23 -7.92
C VAL A 166 1.84 31.48 -7.40
N SER A 167 2.92 31.32 -6.64
CA SER A 167 3.70 32.45 -6.12
C SER A 167 4.35 33.23 -7.26
N SER A 168 4.96 32.56 -8.23
CA SER A 168 5.55 33.20 -9.42
C SER A 168 4.49 33.85 -10.31
N LYS A 169 3.30 33.24 -10.47
CA LYS A 169 2.15 33.88 -11.14
C LYS A 169 1.66 35.11 -10.38
N ILE A 170 1.53 35.05 -9.05
CA ILE A 170 1.14 36.20 -8.22
C ILE A 170 2.18 37.32 -8.33
N GLU A 171 3.46 37.00 -8.24
CA GLU A 171 4.56 37.97 -8.38
C GLU A 171 4.58 38.60 -9.78
N SER A 172 4.39 37.81 -10.83
CA SER A 172 4.33 38.32 -12.21
C SER A 172 3.08 39.19 -12.47
N ASN A 173 1.95 38.83 -11.87
CA ASN A 173 0.71 39.61 -11.94
C ASN A 173 0.77 40.89 -11.10
N LEU A 174 1.48 40.89 -9.97
CA LEU A 174 1.73 42.09 -9.17
C LEU A 174 2.73 43.03 -9.83
N LYS A 175 3.79 42.49 -10.47
CA LYS A 175 4.77 43.29 -11.22
C LYS A 175 4.20 43.86 -12.51
N ASN A 176 3.20 43.21 -13.11
CA ASN A 176 2.59 43.69 -14.35
C ASN A 176 1.08 43.40 -14.43
N PRO A 177 0.24 44.18 -13.72
CA PRO A 177 -1.20 43.92 -13.57
C PRO A 177 -1.99 44.07 -14.87
N VAL A 178 -1.38 44.66 -15.92
CA VAL A 178 -2.00 44.86 -17.23
C VAL A 178 -1.99 43.57 -18.06
N LYS A 179 -1.06 42.65 -17.79
CA LYS A 179 -0.98 41.34 -18.48
C LYS A 179 -2.14 40.42 -18.10
N GLY A 180 -2.50 40.37 -16.81
CA GLY A 180 -3.64 39.61 -16.30
C GLY A 180 -5.01 40.09 -16.79
N ILE A 181 -5.12 41.34 -17.26
CA ILE A 181 -6.36 41.87 -17.87
C ILE A 181 -6.49 41.43 -19.34
N LYS A 182 -5.37 41.11 -20.01
CA LYS A 182 -5.34 40.72 -21.44
C LYS A 182 -5.76 39.26 -21.67
N GLU A 183 -5.61 38.40 -20.66
CA GLU A 183 -5.99 36.98 -20.70
C GLU A 183 -7.44 36.72 -20.26
N VAL A 184 -8.16 37.77 -19.84
CA VAL A 184 -9.57 37.66 -19.50
C VAL A 184 -10.38 37.46 -20.78
N PRO A 185 -11.17 36.38 -20.91
CA PRO A 185 -12.00 36.15 -22.09
C PRO A 185 -12.95 37.34 -22.28
N LYS A 186 -13.13 37.78 -23.54
CA LYS A 186 -13.91 38.97 -23.94
C LYS A 186 -15.35 39.02 -23.38
N ASN A 187 -15.85 37.89 -22.89
CA ASN A 187 -17.18 37.72 -22.30
C ASN A 187 -17.27 38.26 -20.86
N ALA A 188 -16.13 38.49 -20.17
CA ALA A 188 -16.09 39.04 -18.82
C ALA A 188 -15.91 40.58 -18.77
N VAL A 189 -15.86 41.25 -19.93
CA VAL A 189 -15.70 42.72 -20.06
C VAL A 189 -16.81 43.49 -19.35
N GLY A 190 -18.01 42.92 -19.21
CA GLY A 190 -19.13 43.48 -18.44
C GLY A 190 -18.84 43.60 -16.94
N VAL A 191 -18.13 42.62 -16.37
CA VAL A 191 -17.77 42.57 -14.94
C VAL A 191 -16.63 43.55 -14.61
N PHE A 192 -15.69 43.74 -15.55
CA PHE A 192 -14.56 44.65 -15.37
C PHE A 192 -14.91 46.15 -15.46
N LYS A 193 -16.04 46.54 -16.07
CA LYS A 193 -16.54 47.93 -15.96
C LYS A 193 -16.90 48.28 -14.51
N GLY A 194 -17.48 47.32 -13.77
CA GLY A 194 -17.74 47.44 -12.34
C GLY A 194 -16.45 47.55 -11.52
N ALA A 195 -15.47 46.68 -11.81
CA ALA A 195 -14.16 46.71 -11.14
C ALA A 195 -13.39 48.03 -11.40
N LYS A 196 -13.46 48.59 -12.61
CA LYS A 196 -12.81 49.88 -12.95
C LYS A 196 -13.47 51.07 -12.22
N SER A 197 -14.77 51.01 -11.97
CA SER A 197 -15.51 51.98 -11.16
C SER A 197 -15.11 51.89 -9.68
N ILE A 198 -15.04 50.67 -9.14
CA ILE A 198 -14.64 50.41 -7.75
C ILE A 198 -13.18 50.81 -7.53
N ALA A 199 -12.26 50.41 -8.40
CA ALA A 199 -10.85 50.79 -8.33
C ALA A 199 -10.65 52.32 -8.39
N ARG A 200 -11.40 53.03 -9.26
CA ARG A 200 -11.37 54.51 -9.30
C ARG A 200 -11.95 55.15 -8.04
N LYS A 201 -13.00 54.58 -7.45
CA LYS A 201 -13.56 55.05 -6.17
C LYS A 201 -12.59 54.84 -5.02
N SER A 202 -11.94 53.67 -4.94
CA SER A 202 -10.93 53.36 -3.94
C SER A 202 -9.69 54.26 -4.08
N LEU A 203 -9.19 54.46 -5.30
CA LEU A 203 -8.08 55.39 -5.56
C LEU A 203 -8.43 56.83 -5.19
N LYS A 204 -9.65 57.30 -5.49
CA LYS A 204 -10.11 58.64 -5.07
C LYS A 204 -10.28 58.76 -3.56
N GLY A 205 -10.74 57.70 -2.88
CA GLY A 205 -10.86 57.65 -1.42
C GLY A 205 -9.51 57.69 -0.72
N VAL A 206 -8.54 56.90 -1.18
CA VAL A 206 -7.16 56.90 -0.68
C VAL A 206 -6.49 58.25 -0.91
N LYS A 207 -6.69 58.88 -2.09
CA LYS A 207 -6.17 60.23 -2.37
C LYS A 207 -6.80 61.33 -1.51
N LYS A 208 -8.01 61.11 -1.00
CA LYS A 208 -8.71 62.02 -0.08
C LYS A 208 -8.22 61.85 1.36
N LEU A 209 -7.90 60.62 1.77
CA LEU A 209 -7.30 60.31 3.07
C LEU A 209 -5.83 60.74 3.15
N SER A 210 -5.10 60.73 2.04
CA SER A 210 -3.71 61.21 1.95
C SER A 210 -3.57 62.73 1.96
N LYS A 211 -4.67 63.50 1.87
CA LYS A 211 -4.67 64.97 1.88
C LYS A 211 -5.22 65.58 3.17
N LYS A 212 -5.42 64.76 4.21
CA LYS A 212 -5.78 65.17 5.57
C LYS A 212 -4.63 64.79 6.49
#